data_AF-A0A7C4FPD6-F1
#
_entry.id   AF-A0A7C4FPD6-F1
#
_cell.length_a   1.000
_cell.length_b   1.000
_cell.length_c   1.000
_cell.angle_alpha   90.00
_cell.angle_beta   90.00
_cell.angle_gamma   90.00
#
_symmetry.space_group_name_H-M   'P 1'
#
loop_
_entity.id
_entity.type
_entity.pdbx_description
1 polymer ?
#
loop_
_entity_poly.entity_id
_entity_poly.type
_entity_poly.pdbx_seq_one_letter_code
_entity_poly.pdbx_strand_id
1 'polypeptide(L)'
;MVIEITGLPQQEVPQKDLEYYVNRVFFKAIDLLGGLNKLAEYRTLTWLPSLARAAYVIILREEYLKTEEEIAKTVGLTRNTVRNILRADPTLTLERLKKIEELAKEEAKEMKVHTAGGIAKLAYRLVKEGHEAETLIHYCGLIIEDLMKHLDIPWAYTVLKHIKGTKYPVQDPSILKEKLKDLKIKNLPATEIVEKLHYPLKNPTQLLHEIKLVLSSHQEAMA
;
A
#
# COMPACT_ATOMS: atom_id res chain seq x y z
N MET A 1 -36.44 -26.89 -24.19
CA MET A 1 -36.49 -25.75 -23.23
C MET A 1 -35.52 -24.71 -23.75
N VAL A 2 -36.04 -23.62 -24.32
CA VAL A 2 -35.24 -22.53 -24.88
C VAL A 2 -35.05 -21.53 -23.76
N ILE A 3 -33.81 -21.26 -23.35
CA ILE A 3 -33.50 -20.25 -22.34
C ILE A 3 -33.43 -18.92 -23.08
N GLU A 4 -34.42 -18.05 -22.87
CA GLU A 4 -34.34 -16.65 -23.26
C GLU A 4 -33.43 -15.92 -22.26
N ILE A 5 -32.29 -15.40 -22.74
CA ILE A 5 -31.40 -14.56 -21.95
C ILE A 5 -31.97 -13.14 -21.97
N THR A 6 -32.91 -12.85 -21.07
CA THR A 6 -33.34 -11.48 -20.78
C THR A 6 -32.27 -10.80 -19.94
N GLY A 7 -31.35 -10.07 -20.58
CA GLY A 7 -30.46 -9.03 -20.01
C GLY A 7 -29.72 -9.34 -18.70
N LEU A 8 -28.38 -9.15 -18.68
CA LEU A 8 -27.62 -9.20 -17.42
C LEU A 8 -28.25 -8.24 -16.39
N PRO A 9 -28.50 -8.68 -15.15
CA PRO A 9 -29.02 -7.80 -14.10
C PRO A 9 -28.08 -6.62 -13.94
N GLN A 10 -28.62 -5.40 -13.96
CA GLN A 10 -27.85 -4.20 -13.64
C GLN A 10 -27.33 -4.33 -12.21
N GLN A 11 -26.05 -4.67 -12.08
CA GLN A 11 -25.39 -4.71 -10.79
C GLN A 11 -25.38 -3.28 -10.23
N GLU A 12 -26.21 -3.03 -9.22
CA GLU A 12 -26.08 -1.83 -8.40
C GLU A 12 -24.70 -1.86 -7.75
N VAL A 13 -23.90 -0.85 -8.02
CA VAL A 13 -22.56 -0.71 -7.45
C VAL A 13 -22.73 -0.42 -5.96
N PRO A 14 -22.24 -1.28 -5.04
CA PRO A 14 -22.23 -0.93 -3.63
C PRO A 14 -21.41 0.35 -3.46
N GLN A 15 -22.05 1.45 -3.10
CA GLN A 15 -21.46 2.80 -3.09
C GLN A 15 -20.17 2.85 -2.25
N LYS A 16 -20.11 2.04 -1.19
CA LYS A 16 -18.95 1.89 -0.30
C LYS A 16 -17.70 1.34 -0.99
N ASP A 17 -17.86 0.41 -1.92
CA ASP A 17 -16.74 -0.20 -2.63
C ASP A 17 -16.18 0.75 -3.70
N LEU A 18 -17.07 1.47 -4.39
CA LEU A 18 -16.68 2.48 -5.37
C LEU A 18 -15.82 3.57 -4.74
N GLU A 19 -16.28 4.15 -3.62
CA GLU A 19 -15.57 5.21 -2.92
C GLU A 19 -14.20 4.73 -2.42
N TYR A 20 -14.11 3.48 -1.96
CA TYR A 20 -12.84 2.85 -1.58
C TYR A 20 -11.84 2.79 -2.74
N TYR A 21 -12.24 2.29 -3.92
CA TYR A 21 -11.35 2.22 -5.08
C TYR A 21 -10.96 3.61 -5.59
N VAL A 22 -11.89 4.56 -5.60
CA VAL A 22 -11.62 5.94 -5.99
C VAL A 22 -10.61 6.59 -5.05
N ASN A 23 -10.76 6.42 -3.74
CA ASN A 23 -9.84 6.96 -2.76
C ASN A 23 -8.42 6.43 -2.94
N ARG A 24 -8.25 5.12 -3.20
CA ARG A 24 -6.93 4.53 -3.48
C ARG A 24 -6.24 5.21 -4.65
N VAL A 25 -6.96 5.38 -5.76
CA VAL A 25 -6.42 6.05 -6.96
C VAL A 25 -6.14 7.53 -6.70
N PHE A 26 -7.06 8.22 -6.02
CA PHE A 26 -6.92 9.64 -5.73
C PHE A 26 -5.72 9.94 -4.84
N PHE A 27 -5.56 9.23 -3.71
CA PHE A 27 -4.41 9.43 -2.83
C PHE A 27 -3.11 9.05 -3.52
N LYS A 28 -3.09 7.97 -4.32
CA LYS A 28 -1.90 7.65 -5.09
C LYS A 28 -1.55 8.74 -6.11
N ALA A 29 -2.54 9.37 -6.72
CA ALA A 29 -2.33 10.51 -7.61
C ALA A 29 -1.78 11.74 -6.89
N ILE A 30 -2.15 11.97 -5.62
CA ILE A 30 -1.56 13.03 -4.78
C ILE A 30 -0.09 12.73 -4.48
N ASP A 31 0.27 11.48 -4.18
CA ASP A 31 1.67 11.09 -3.96
C ASP A 31 2.52 11.35 -5.22
N LEU A 32 2.00 11.00 -6.40
CA LEU A 32 2.66 11.27 -7.69
C LEU A 32 2.87 12.77 -7.96
N LEU A 33 2.10 13.63 -7.32
CA LEU A 33 2.21 15.09 -7.39
C LEU A 33 3.13 15.67 -6.31
N GLY A 34 3.87 14.84 -5.57
CA GLY A 34 4.76 15.27 -4.49
C GLY A 34 4.09 15.33 -3.12
N GLY A 35 2.91 14.72 -2.97
CA GLY A 35 2.20 14.59 -1.71
C GLY A 35 1.57 15.90 -1.21
N LEU A 36 1.08 15.87 0.03
CA LEU A 36 0.37 17.01 0.64
C LEU A 36 1.27 18.23 0.87
N ASN A 37 2.57 18.03 1.12
CA ASN A 37 3.52 19.13 1.26
C ASN A 37 3.57 19.97 -0.02
N LYS A 38 3.71 19.32 -1.18
CA LYS A 38 3.69 20.02 -2.48
C LYS A 38 2.33 20.61 -2.77
N LEU A 39 1.25 19.91 -2.40
CA LEU A 39 -0.12 20.40 -2.55
C LEU A 39 -0.33 21.76 -1.84
N ALA A 40 0.23 21.91 -0.64
CA ALA A 40 0.10 23.11 0.18
C ALA A 40 0.84 24.33 -0.40
N GLU A 41 1.81 24.14 -1.30
CA GLU A 41 2.53 25.22 -1.97
C GLU A 41 1.68 25.91 -3.05
N TYR A 42 0.63 25.26 -3.57
CA TYR A 42 -0.20 25.83 -4.62
C TYR A 42 -1.15 26.90 -4.08
N ARG A 43 -1.14 28.07 -4.71
CA ARG A 43 -2.02 29.20 -4.36
C ARG A 43 -3.51 28.91 -4.61
N THR A 44 -3.83 28.07 -5.60
CA THR A 44 -5.22 27.70 -5.95
C THR A 44 -5.33 26.23 -6.31
N LEU A 45 -6.33 25.54 -5.75
CA LEU A 45 -6.56 24.10 -5.90
C LEU A 45 -7.71 23.76 -6.86
N THR A 46 -7.89 24.59 -7.89
CA THR A 46 -8.99 24.45 -8.88
C THR A 46 -8.92 23.13 -9.67
N TRP A 47 -7.77 22.46 -9.67
CA TRP A 47 -7.56 21.17 -10.32
C TRP A 47 -7.95 19.96 -9.46
N LEU A 48 -8.04 20.11 -8.13
CA LEU A 48 -8.31 19.01 -7.21
C LEU A 48 -9.67 18.33 -7.49
N PRO A 49 -10.77 19.08 -7.73
CA PRO A 49 -12.03 18.47 -8.15
C PRO A 49 -11.93 17.73 -9.49
N SER A 50 -11.12 18.24 -10.42
CA SER A 50 -10.91 17.58 -11.73
C SER A 50 -10.15 16.26 -11.58
N LEU A 51 -9.18 16.19 -10.66
CA LEU A 51 -8.48 14.94 -10.35
C LEU A 51 -9.41 13.93 -9.69
N ALA A 52 -10.22 14.36 -8.71
CA ALA A 52 -11.21 13.50 -8.07
C ALA A 52 -12.20 12.92 -9.11
N ARG A 53 -12.74 13.77 -10.00
CA ARG A 53 -13.60 13.31 -11.09
C ARG A 53 -12.89 12.35 -12.05
N ALA A 54 -11.61 12.59 -12.36
CA ALA A 54 -10.84 11.68 -13.19
C ALA A 54 -10.69 10.31 -12.52
N ALA A 55 -10.42 10.25 -11.21
CA ALA A 55 -10.36 8.99 -10.46
C ALA A 55 -11.69 8.22 -10.53
N TYR A 56 -12.83 8.91 -10.34
CA TYR A 56 -14.17 8.32 -10.55
C TYR A 56 -14.34 7.76 -11.97
N VAL A 57 -13.97 8.54 -12.99
CA VAL A 57 -14.07 8.13 -14.40
C VAL A 57 -13.25 6.86 -14.67
N ILE A 58 -12.01 6.78 -14.16
CA ILE A 58 -11.15 5.60 -14.35
C ILE A 58 -11.74 4.39 -13.63
N ILE A 59 -12.14 4.50 -12.37
CA ILE A 59 -12.69 3.37 -11.61
C ILE A 59 -14.00 2.86 -12.21
N LEU A 60 -14.93 3.75 -12.57
CA LEU A 60 -16.19 3.36 -13.20
C LEU A 60 -15.98 2.66 -14.55
N ARG A 61 -14.95 3.06 -15.29
CA ARG A 61 -14.58 2.39 -16.55
C ARG A 61 -13.95 1.02 -16.30
N GLU A 62 -12.93 0.96 -15.45
CA GLU A 62 -12.04 -0.19 -15.37
C GLU A 62 -12.57 -1.29 -14.44
N GLU A 63 -13.16 -0.93 -13.30
CA GLU A 63 -13.65 -1.90 -12.30
C GLU A 63 -15.13 -2.24 -12.51
N TYR A 64 -15.91 -1.33 -13.12
CA TYR A 64 -17.36 -1.49 -13.30
C TYR A 64 -17.81 -1.53 -14.77
N LEU A 65 -16.87 -1.46 -15.73
CA LEU A 65 -17.11 -1.58 -17.17
C LEU A 65 -18.18 -0.61 -17.72
N LYS A 66 -18.40 0.53 -17.05
CA LYS A 66 -19.41 1.51 -17.46
C LYS A 66 -19.05 2.17 -18.78
N THR A 67 -20.07 2.46 -19.57
CA THR A 67 -19.93 3.21 -20.83
C THR A 67 -19.61 4.68 -20.58
N GLU A 68 -19.12 5.40 -21.59
CA GLU A 68 -18.83 6.83 -21.46
C GLU A 68 -20.08 7.63 -21.04
N GLU A 69 -21.26 7.22 -21.52
CA GLU A 69 -22.54 7.89 -21.26
C GLU A 69 -22.99 7.69 -19.81
N GLU A 70 -22.91 6.46 -19.30
CA GLU A 70 -23.23 6.15 -17.92
C GLU A 70 -22.29 6.86 -16.94
N ILE A 71 -20.99 6.90 -17.26
CA ILE A 71 -19.99 7.61 -16.47
C ILE A 71 -20.29 9.11 -16.45
N ALA A 72 -20.61 9.71 -17.61
CA ALA A 72 -20.96 11.12 -17.70
C ALA A 72 -22.15 11.46 -16.79
N LYS A 73 -23.21 10.65 -16.85
CA LYS A 73 -24.40 10.81 -16.00
C LYS A 73 -24.06 10.66 -14.51
N THR A 74 -23.23 9.68 -14.15
CA THR A 74 -22.87 9.39 -12.76
C THR A 74 -22.00 10.48 -12.14
N VAL A 75 -20.97 10.95 -12.86
CA VAL A 75 -19.99 11.91 -12.34
C VAL A 75 -20.45 13.37 -12.54
N GLY A 76 -21.47 13.60 -13.38
CA GLY A 76 -21.92 14.95 -13.74
C GLY A 76 -20.98 15.63 -14.74
N LEU A 77 -20.52 14.88 -15.75
CA LEU A 77 -19.62 15.36 -16.81
C LEU A 77 -20.27 15.21 -18.18
N THR A 78 -19.74 15.92 -19.18
CA THR A 78 -20.10 15.63 -20.57
C THR A 78 -19.42 14.36 -21.04
N ARG A 79 -20.05 13.60 -21.95
CA ARG A 79 -19.45 12.42 -22.58
C ARG A 79 -18.10 12.72 -23.22
N ASN A 80 -17.95 13.90 -23.82
CA ASN A 80 -16.69 14.33 -24.41
C ASN A 80 -15.59 14.51 -23.35
N THR A 81 -15.91 15.10 -22.20
CA THR A 81 -14.98 15.22 -21.07
C THR A 81 -14.53 13.85 -20.56
N VAL A 82 -15.47 12.91 -20.41
CA VAL A 82 -15.17 11.53 -20.01
C VAL A 82 -14.23 10.88 -21.02
N ARG A 83 -14.54 10.99 -22.31
CA ARG A 83 -13.69 10.46 -23.39
C ARG A 83 -12.28 11.04 -23.36
N ASN A 84 -12.14 12.34 -23.12
CA ASN A 84 -10.84 13.00 -23.03
C ASN A 84 -10.02 12.49 -21.84
N ILE A 85 -10.64 12.30 -20.68
CA ILE A 85 -9.99 11.67 -19.51
C ILE A 85 -9.55 10.24 -19.85
N LEU A 86 -10.45 9.43 -20.43
CA LEU A 86 -10.19 8.04 -20.81
C LEU A 86 -9.17 7.89 -21.94
N ARG A 87 -8.86 8.94 -22.71
CA ARG A 87 -7.83 8.94 -23.76
C ARG A 87 -6.53 9.64 -23.34
N ALA A 88 -6.48 10.27 -22.17
CA ALA A 88 -5.29 10.96 -21.70
C ALA A 88 -4.08 10.02 -21.63
N ASP A 89 -2.92 10.48 -22.09
CA ASP A 89 -1.67 9.72 -22.08
C ASP A 89 -0.93 9.91 -20.73
N PRO A 90 -0.68 8.82 -19.98
CA PRO A 90 0.07 8.89 -18.72
C PRO A 90 1.53 9.34 -18.88
N THR A 91 2.17 9.01 -20.00
CA THR A 91 3.63 9.18 -20.20
C THR A 91 4.02 10.64 -20.41
N LEU A 92 3.28 11.32 -21.29
CA LEU A 92 3.40 12.78 -21.52
C LEU A 92 3.14 13.61 -20.26
N THR A 93 2.42 13.04 -19.30
CA THR A 93 2.07 13.74 -18.05
C THR A 93 3.22 13.72 -17.05
N LEU A 94 3.98 12.63 -16.96
CA LEU A 94 5.19 12.54 -16.12
C LEU A 94 6.29 13.50 -16.59
N GLU A 95 6.49 13.63 -17.90
CA GLU A 95 7.47 14.56 -18.48
C GLU A 95 7.09 16.02 -18.19
N ARG A 96 5.79 16.33 -18.21
CA ARG A 96 5.28 17.66 -17.84
C ARG A 96 5.42 17.92 -16.34
N LEU A 97 5.18 16.93 -15.48
CA LEU A 97 5.35 17.08 -14.03
C LEU A 97 6.80 17.37 -13.66
N LYS A 98 7.76 16.65 -14.25
CA LYS A 98 9.20 16.94 -14.09
C LYS A 98 9.56 18.35 -14.55
N LYS A 99 8.96 18.82 -15.64
CA LYS A 99 9.15 20.21 -16.12
C LYS A 99 8.46 21.26 -15.26
N ILE A 100 7.33 20.93 -14.62
CA ILE A 100 6.63 21.81 -13.66
C ILE A 100 7.45 21.97 -12.37
N GLU A 101 8.21 20.95 -11.96
CA GLU A 101 9.19 21.08 -10.87
C GLU A 101 10.34 22.04 -11.21
N GLU A 102 10.79 22.06 -12.46
CA GLU A 102 11.83 22.98 -12.95
C GLU A 102 11.32 24.41 -13.21
N LEU A 103 10.04 24.57 -13.58
CA LEU A 103 9.44 25.86 -13.91
C LEU A 103 8.79 26.49 -12.67
N ALA A 104 9.61 27.20 -11.90
CA ALA A 104 9.15 28.07 -10.85
C ALA A 104 8.12 29.12 -11.37
N LYS A 105 6.97 29.14 -10.68
CA LYS A 105 6.12 30.30 -10.35
C LYS A 105 4.99 30.80 -11.27
N GLU A 106 4.85 30.45 -12.55
CA GLU A 106 3.71 31.03 -13.34
C GLU A 106 2.84 30.05 -14.14
N GLU A 107 3.32 28.85 -14.51
CA GLU A 107 2.56 27.92 -15.37
C GLU A 107 1.76 26.84 -14.64
N ALA A 108 1.84 26.76 -13.30
CA ALA A 108 0.95 25.90 -12.51
C ALA A 108 -0.53 26.34 -12.55
N LYS A 109 -0.84 27.42 -13.27
CA LYS A 109 -2.12 28.14 -13.21
C LYS A 109 -3.32 27.35 -13.69
N GLU A 110 -3.17 26.35 -14.57
CA GLU A 110 -4.31 25.50 -14.94
C GLU A 110 -3.83 24.10 -15.30
N MET A 111 -3.81 23.19 -14.31
CA MET A 111 -3.73 21.77 -14.61
C MET A 111 -5.01 21.37 -15.37
N LYS A 112 -4.90 21.34 -16.70
CA LYS A 112 -6.01 21.06 -17.61
C LYS A 112 -6.58 19.66 -17.35
N VAL A 113 -7.87 19.48 -17.66
CA VAL A 113 -8.63 18.24 -17.43
C VAL A 113 -7.93 16.98 -17.98
N HIS A 114 -7.17 17.10 -19.08
CA HIS A 114 -6.40 15.98 -19.64
C HIS A 114 -5.21 15.56 -18.78
N THR A 115 -4.55 16.49 -18.11
CA THR A 115 -3.43 16.20 -17.19
C THR A 115 -3.93 15.45 -15.97
N ALA A 116 -5.08 15.86 -15.41
CA ALA A 116 -5.75 15.13 -14.32
C ALA A 116 -6.10 13.69 -14.73
N GLY A 117 -6.57 13.49 -15.96
CA GLY A 117 -6.84 12.16 -16.51
C GLY A 117 -5.58 11.29 -16.66
N GLY A 118 -4.48 11.86 -17.14
CA GLY A 118 -3.19 11.16 -17.28
C GLY A 118 -2.64 10.69 -15.93
N ILE A 119 -2.67 11.57 -14.92
CA ILE A 119 -2.24 11.24 -13.54
C ILE A 119 -3.13 10.15 -12.95
N ALA A 120 -4.45 10.29 -13.03
CA ALA A 120 -5.38 9.31 -12.46
C ALA A 120 -5.19 7.91 -13.07
N LYS A 121 -4.94 7.81 -14.39
CA LYS A 121 -4.61 6.54 -15.04
C LYS A 121 -3.31 5.93 -14.55
N LEU A 122 -2.27 6.75 -14.40
CA LEU A 122 -0.99 6.28 -13.88
C LEU A 122 -1.14 5.76 -12.45
N ALA A 123 -1.82 6.54 -11.60
CA ALA A 123 -2.11 6.17 -10.23
C ALA A 123 -2.90 4.85 -10.15
N TYR A 124 -3.93 4.70 -10.99
CA TYR A 124 -4.70 3.45 -11.08
C TYR A 124 -3.82 2.25 -11.43
N ARG A 125 -2.96 2.37 -12.45
CA ARG A 125 -2.05 1.29 -12.83
C ARG A 125 -1.15 0.88 -11.66
N LEU A 126 -0.53 1.85 -10.99
CA LEU A 126 0.34 1.60 -9.84
C LEU A 126 -0.42 0.91 -8.69
N VAL A 127 -1.63 1.36 -8.38
CA VAL A 127 -2.48 0.71 -7.37
C VAL A 127 -2.79 -0.74 -7.73
N LYS A 128 -3.07 -1.04 -9.01
CA LYS A 128 -3.29 -2.43 -9.49
C LYS A 128 -2.03 -3.28 -9.42
N GLU A 129 -0.86 -2.68 -9.58
CA GLU A 129 0.45 -3.32 -9.41
C GLU A 129 0.86 -3.50 -7.92
N GLY A 130 0.03 -3.04 -6.97
CA GLY A 130 0.28 -3.13 -5.54
C GLY A 130 1.08 -1.96 -4.96
N HIS A 131 1.38 -0.95 -5.78
CA HIS A 131 2.01 0.30 -5.33
C HIS A 131 0.95 1.25 -4.78
N GLU A 132 0.52 1.00 -3.54
CA GLU A 132 -0.46 1.82 -2.83
C GLU A 132 0.03 3.24 -2.52
N ALA A 133 -0.92 4.07 -2.08
CA ALA A 133 -0.62 5.39 -1.54
C ALA A 133 0.15 5.31 -0.23
N GLU A 134 1.08 6.25 0.01
CA GLU A 134 1.95 6.26 1.18
C GLU A 134 1.17 6.29 2.49
N THR A 135 0.09 7.08 2.56
CA THR A 135 -0.78 7.14 3.74
C THR A 135 -1.41 5.78 4.08
N LEU A 136 -1.82 5.01 3.07
CA LEU A 136 -2.37 3.67 3.29
C LEU A 136 -1.29 2.70 3.79
N ILE A 137 -0.10 2.75 3.19
CA ILE A 137 1.05 1.93 3.61
C ILE A 137 1.40 2.24 5.08
N HIS A 138 1.42 3.52 5.46
CA HIS A 138 1.68 3.94 6.83
C HIS A 138 0.63 3.39 7.82
N TYR A 139 -0.67 3.54 7.51
CA TYR A 139 -1.74 3.02 8.37
C TYR A 139 -1.69 1.49 8.50
N CYS A 140 -1.46 0.77 7.39
CA CYS A 140 -1.22 -0.66 7.42
C CYS A 140 -0.02 -1.02 8.30
N GLY A 141 1.06 -0.23 8.25
CA GLY A 141 2.22 -0.37 9.13
C GLY A 141 1.84 -0.27 10.61
N LEU A 142 1.05 0.74 10.99
CA LEU A 142 0.59 0.91 12.38
C LEU A 142 -0.27 -0.28 12.86
N ILE A 143 -1.19 -0.76 12.02
CA ILE A 143 -2.04 -1.91 12.35
C ILE A 143 -1.20 -3.19 12.44
N ILE A 144 -0.24 -3.38 11.53
CA ILE A 144 0.68 -4.52 11.58
C ILE A 144 1.52 -4.45 12.84
N GLU A 145 2.08 -3.29 13.20
CA GLU A 145 2.84 -3.13 14.44
C GLU A 145 2.00 -3.45 15.69
N ASP A 146 0.74 -3.04 15.71
CA ASP A 146 -0.19 -3.34 16.80
C ASP A 146 -0.54 -4.83 16.87
N LEU A 147 -0.90 -5.44 15.74
CA LEU A 147 -1.11 -6.89 15.64
C LEU A 147 0.16 -7.66 16.02
N MET A 148 1.35 -7.14 15.69
CA MET A 148 2.63 -7.75 16.04
C MET A 148 2.89 -7.73 17.55
N LYS A 149 2.25 -6.84 18.32
CA LYS A 149 2.33 -6.85 19.80
C LYS A 149 1.42 -7.90 20.41
N HIS A 150 0.33 -8.26 19.73
CA HIS A 150 -0.73 -9.13 20.28
C HIS A 150 -0.72 -10.56 19.75
N LEU A 151 -0.10 -10.83 18.61
CA LEU A 151 0.05 -12.18 18.06
C LEU A 151 1.30 -12.86 18.64
N ASP A 152 1.24 -14.17 18.89
CA ASP A 152 2.31 -14.98 19.52
C ASP A 152 3.45 -15.42 18.56
N ILE A 153 3.31 -15.09 17.28
CA ILE A 153 4.14 -15.53 16.12
C ILE A 153 5.16 -14.49 15.59
N PRO A 154 5.00 -13.15 15.73
CA PRO A 154 5.87 -12.11 15.16
C PRO A 154 7.34 -12.21 15.54
N TRP A 155 7.66 -12.66 16.75
CA TRP A 155 9.04 -12.78 17.20
C TRP A 155 9.84 -13.77 16.34
N ALA A 156 9.20 -14.83 15.83
CA ALA A 156 9.87 -15.83 15.01
C ALA A 156 10.33 -15.22 13.67
N TYR A 157 9.46 -14.42 13.02
CA TYR A 157 9.85 -13.69 11.82
C TYR A 157 10.98 -12.69 12.11
N THR A 158 10.88 -11.93 13.20
CA THR A 158 11.90 -10.94 13.57
C THR A 158 13.25 -11.60 13.85
N VAL A 159 13.26 -12.75 14.53
CA VAL A 159 14.47 -13.56 14.73
C VAL A 159 15.06 -14.01 13.39
N LEU A 160 14.24 -14.59 12.49
CA LEU A 160 14.69 -15.03 11.16
C LEU A 160 15.29 -13.89 10.33
N LYS A 161 14.72 -12.68 10.41
CA LYS A 161 15.22 -11.50 9.70
C LYS A 161 16.62 -11.10 10.18
N HIS A 162 16.88 -11.11 11.49
CA HIS A 162 18.17 -10.71 12.08
C HIS A 162 19.27 -11.76 11.88
N ILE A 163 18.91 -13.04 11.88
CA ILE A 163 19.87 -14.14 11.68
C ILE A 163 20.13 -14.45 10.21
N LYS A 164 19.53 -13.71 9.26
CA LYS A 164 19.75 -13.91 7.83
C LYS A 164 21.26 -13.89 7.52
N GLY A 165 21.71 -14.89 6.76
CA GLY A 165 23.13 -15.05 6.42
C GLY A 165 24.01 -15.71 7.49
N THR A 166 23.44 -16.17 8.61
CA THR A 166 24.18 -16.94 9.63
C THR A 166 24.52 -18.32 9.09
N LYS A 167 25.77 -18.76 9.27
CA LYS A 167 26.21 -20.10 8.92
C LYS A 167 25.83 -21.09 10.03
N TYR A 168 25.27 -22.21 9.64
CA TYR A 168 24.91 -23.32 10.53
C TYR A 168 25.87 -24.50 10.30
N PRO A 169 26.11 -25.36 11.31
CA PRO A 169 25.53 -25.32 12.66
C PRO A 169 26.15 -24.21 13.53
N VAL A 170 25.31 -23.54 14.31
CA VAL A 170 25.77 -22.59 15.34
C VAL A 170 26.13 -23.40 16.58
N GLN A 171 27.37 -23.26 17.04
CA GLN A 171 27.93 -24.07 18.13
C GLN A 171 27.77 -23.39 19.51
N ASP A 172 27.75 -22.07 19.54
CA ASP A 172 27.77 -21.30 20.77
C ASP A 172 26.89 -20.03 20.64
N PRO A 173 26.47 -19.44 21.78
CA PRO A 173 25.55 -18.33 21.79
C PRO A 173 26.11 -17.00 21.29
N SER A 174 27.43 -16.84 21.09
CA SER A 174 28.06 -15.53 20.84
C SER A 174 27.53 -14.85 19.59
N ILE A 175 27.44 -15.59 18.47
CA ILE A 175 26.97 -15.07 17.18
C ILE A 175 25.50 -14.63 17.26
N LEU A 176 24.68 -15.41 17.96
CA LEU A 176 23.25 -15.12 18.11
C LEU A 176 23.01 -13.97 19.07
N LYS A 177 23.79 -13.86 20.15
CA LYS A 177 23.75 -12.71 21.07
C LYS A 177 24.07 -11.41 20.35
N GLU A 178 25.09 -11.38 19.52
CA GLU A 178 25.46 -10.18 18.76
C GLU A 178 24.35 -9.76 17.80
N LYS A 179 23.81 -10.71 17.03
CA LYS A 179 22.77 -10.46 16.03
C LYS A 179 21.41 -10.10 16.63
N LEU A 180 21.12 -10.55 17.85
CA LEU A 180 19.84 -10.36 18.53
C LEU A 180 19.94 -9.42 19.74
N LYS A 181 21.04 -8.69 19.93
CA LYS A 181 21.30 -7.86 21.12
C LYS A 181 20.22 -6.81 21.40
N ASP A 182 19.61 -6.26 20.34
CA ASP A 182 18.63 -5.19 20.43
C ASP A 182 17.17 -5.72 20.45
N LEU A 183 17.00 -7.06 20.45
CA LEU A 183 15.70 -7.71 20.38
C LEU A 183 15.18 -8.09 21.78
N LYS A 184 13.89 -7.85 22.02
CA LYS A 184 13.14 -8.46 23.12
C LYS A 184 12.07 -9.38 22.57
N ILE A 185 11.94 -10.57 23.13
CA ILE A 185 10.92 -11.57 22.77
C ILE A 185 10.03 -11.78 23.99
N LYS A 186 8.74 -11.44 23.88
CA LYS A 186 7.77 -11.52 25.00
C LYS A 186 8.29 -10.86 26.29
N ASN A 187 8.84 -9.64 26.16
CA ASN A 187 9.46 -8.84 27.23
C ASN A 187 10.78 -9.37 27.83
N LEU A 188 11.30 -10.50 27.34
CA LEU A 188 12.61 -11.01 27.71
C LEU A 188 13.68 -10.57 26.71
N PRO A 189 14.86 -10.08 27.15
CA PRO A 189 15.98 -9.84 26.26
C PRO A 189 16.35 -11.11 25.49
N ALA A 190 16.48 -11.01 24.16
CA ALA A 190 16.81 -12.16 23.34
C ALA A 190 18.19 -12.75 23.70
N THR A 191 19.10 -11.94 24.23
CA THR A 191 20.39 -12.38 24.77
C THR A 191 20.25 -13.41 25.89
N GLU A 192 19.29 -13.22 26.81
CA GLU A 192 19.03 -14.15 27.92
C GLU A 192 18.38 -15.45 27.43
N ILE A 193 17.55 -15.36 26.39
CA ILE A 193 16.92 -16.53 25.76
C ILE A 193 17.99 -17.37 25.07
N VAL A 194 18.87 -16.73 24.30
CA VAL A 194 19.93 -17.38 23.53
C VAL A 194 20.91 -18.14 24.44
N GLU A 195 21.16 -17.66 25.66
CA GLU A 195 21.98 -18.37 26.65
C GLU A 195 21.39 -19.71 27.10
N LYS A 196 20.07 -19.84 27.06
CA LYS A 196 19.34 -21.01 27.56
C LYS A 196 19.04 -22.04 26.47
N LEU A 197 19.51 -21.82 25.24
CA LEU A 197 19.27 -22.72 24.12
C LEU A 197 20.19 -23.94 24.17
N HIS A 198 19.72 -25.06 23.62
CA HIS A 198 20.54 -26.25 23.45
C HIS A 198 21.34 -26.19 22.14
N TYR A 199 22.67 -26.17 22.27
CA TYR A 199 23.60 -26.21 21.14
C TYR A 199 24.10 -27.64 20.89
N PRO A 200 24.46 -28.01 19.64
CA PRO A 200 24.48 -27.18 18.45
C PRO A 200 23.13 -27.02 17.75
N LEU A 201 22.87 -25.83 17.23
CA LEU A 201 21.71 -25.54 16.41
C LEU A 201 22.04 -25.82 14.95
N LYS A 202 21.34 -26.76 14.32
CA LYS A 202 21.65 -27.26 12.97
C LYS A 202 21.04 -26.42 11.86
N ASN A 203 19.94 -25.72 12.11
CA ASN A 203 19.24 -24.90 11.12
C ASN A 203 18.34 -23.84 11.79
N PRO A 204 17.84 -22.85 11.02
CA PRO A 204 16.95 -21.80 11.54
C PRO A 204 15.67 -22.33 12.20
N THR A 205 15.10 -23.41 11.69
CA THR A 205 13.88 -24.01 12.26
C THR A 205 14.12 -24.54 13.66
N GLN A 206 15.25 -25.22 13.89
CA GLN A 206 15.64 -25.72 15.20
C GLN A 206 15.86 -24.58 16.19
N LEU A 207 16.47 -23.46 15.76
CA LEU A 207 16.60 -22.26 16.60
C LEU A 207 15.24 -21.73 17.05
N LEU A 208 14.27 -21.60 16.14
CA LEU A 208 12.93 -21.14 16.51
C LEU A 208 12.23 -22.11 17.46
N HIS A 209 12.41 -23.41 17.26
CA HIS A 209 11.85 -24.42 18.14
C HIS A 209 12.41 -24.29 19.57
N GLU A 210 13.74 -24.22 19.71
CA GLU A 210 14.40 -24.06 21.02
C GLU A 210 13.99 -22.76 21.71
N ILE A 211 13.90 -21.64 20.98
CA ILE A 211 13.40 -20.38 21.56
C ILE A 211 11.96 -20.55 22.08
N LYS A 212 11.09 -21.22 21.32
CA LYS A 212 9.71 -21.48 21.76
C LYS A 212 9.68 -22.30 23.05
N LEU A 213 10.53 -23.33 23.18
CA LEU A 213 10.62 -24.15 24.39
C LEU A 213 11.03 -23.31 25.60
N VAL A 214 12.08 -22.49 25.47
CA VAL A 214 12.54 -21.59 26.55
C VAL A 214 11.44 -20.62 26.98
N LEU A 215 10.70 -20.06 26.02
CA LEU A 215 9.58 -19.15 26.31
C LEU A 215 8.45 -19.87 27.05
N SER A 216 8.10 -21.10 26.65
CA SER A 216 7.07 -21.90 27.32
C SER A 216 7.46 -22.24 28.76
N SER A 217 8.70 -22.71 29.00
CA SER A 217 9.19 -22.99 30.35
C SER A 217 9.21 -21.75 31.24
N HIS A 218 9.47 -20.57 30.68
CA HIS A 218 9.45 -19.32 31.45
C HIS A 218 8.03 -18.90 31.83
N GLN A 219 7.05 -19.10 30.95
CA GLN A 219 5.64 -18.79 31.26
C GLN A 219 5.07 -19.73 32.34
N GLU A 220 5.45 -21.00 32.32
CA GLU A 220 5.06 -21.97 33.37
C GLU A 220 5.68 -21.65 34.73
N ALA A 221 6.88 -21.08 34.77
CA ALA A 221 7.54 -20.69 36.02
C ALA A 221 6.99 -19.40 36.65
N MET A 222 6.20 -18.61 35.90
CA MET A 222 5.58 -17.37 36.37
C MET A 222 4.07 -17.48 36.65
N ALA A 223 3.46 -18.64 36.38
CA ALA A 223 2.07 -18.97 36.67
C ALA A 223 1.94 -19.68 38.02
#